data_AF-A0A016AX53-F1
#
_entry.id   AF-A0A016AX53-F1
#
_cell.length_a   1.000
_cell.length_b   1.000
_cell.length_c   1.000
_cell.angle_alpha   90.00
_cell.angle_beta   90.00
_cell.angle_gamma   90.00
#
_symmetry.space_group_name_H-M   'P 1'
#
loop_
_entity.id
_entity.type
_entity.pdbx_description
1 polymer ?
#
loop_
_entity_poly.entity_id
_entity_poly.type
_entity_poly.pdbx_seq_one_letter_code
_entity_poly.pdbx_strand_id
1 'polypeptide(L)'
;MIKKSDKKNVKKCIRTNFNFYLCPNLYAMLVPTMTTEEVCKEIKNDYPAFYEKMLDNKASNYRKFIKAVLFPVIHQFSWKSSSGNMWNVIMLARYRNERKCPGIVPYLKYENWGMGIIYPKNIYSNLSIIDFKPHFWKRYRERQLIPNGLEGISFDEQIKYFFLNSGLFTFDFREGSNKGHEGFVGYTKTGIFFGVVIKELDYLCVKTYVSANMLFDNQIESLDSADELREKILSHPDYFQKRGKLFHIMNDSSFWMDETIR
;
A
#
# COMPACT_ATOMS: atom_id res chain seq x y z
N MET A 1 33.26 31.86 -53.23
CA MET A 1 31.81 31.81 -53.51
C MET A 1 31.17 30.81 -52.55
N ILE A 2 30.50 31.31 -51.52
CA ILE A 2 29.80 30.53 -50.49
C ILE A 2 28.30 30.76 -50.70
N LYS A 3 27.52 29.68 -50.89
CA LYS A 3 26.06 29.75 -50.92
C LYS A 3 25.49 29.35 -49.55
N LYS A 4 24.67 30.25 -49.00
CA LYS A 4 23.76 30.09 -47.86
C LYS A 4 22.47 29.39 -48.28
N SER A 5 21.93 28.52 -47.41
CA SER A 5 20.50 28.22 -47.16
C SER A 5 20.43 26.97 -46.27
N ASP A 6 19.63 26.79 -45.22
CA ASP A 6 18.64 27.63 -44.55
C ASP A 6 18.52 27.14 -43.11
N LYS A 7 18.47 28.09 -42.17
CA LYS A 7 18.14 27.85 -40.76
C LYS A 7 16.65 27.52 -40.65
N LYS A 8 16.31 26.26 -40.37
CA LYS A 8 14.97 25.92 -39.88
C LYS A 8 14.87 26.26 -38.38
N ASN A 9 14.10 27.30 -38.11
CA ASN A 9 13.57 27.69 -36.81
C ASN A 9 12.85 26.52 -36.13
N VAL A 10 13.48 25.91 -35.13
CA VAL A 10 12.75 25.13 -34.12
C VAL A 10 12.40 26.10 -32.99
N LYS A 11 11.16 26.60 -32.99
CA LYS A 11 10.60 27.30 -31.83
C LYS A 11 10.65 26.36 -30.64
N LYS A 12 11.50 26.69 -29.66
CA LYS A 12 11.54 26.05 -28.34
C LYS A 12 10.20 26.33 -27.66
N CYS A 13 9.28 25.37 -27.70
CA CYS A 13 8.05 25.44 -26.92
C CYS A 13 8.41 25.16 -25.46
N ILE A 14 8.61 26.23 -24.70
CA ILE A 14 8.66 26.16 -23.23
C ILE A 14 7.21 25.93 -22.80
N ARG A 15 6.84 24.68 -22.48
CA ARG A 15 5.59 24.37 -21.78
C ARG A 15 5.81 24.56 -20.29
N THR A 16 5.57 25.77 -19.80
CA THR A 16 5.35 26.02 -18.38
C THR A 16 3.88 25.71 -18.11
N ASN A 17 3.58 24.56 -17.51
CA ASN A 17 2.23 24.28 -17.01
C ASN A 17 1.99 25.11 -15.75
N PHE A 18 1.51 26.34 -15.92
CA PHE A 18 0.78 27.04 -14.87
C PHE A 18 -0.63 26.45 -14.81
N ASN A 19 -0.82 25.41 -14.00
CA ASN A 19 -2.17 25.03 -13.59
C ASN A 19 -2.65 26.05 -12.56
N PHE A 20 -3.44 27.01 -13.03
CA PHE A 20 -4.35 27.77 -12.17
C PHE A 20 -5.40 26.79 -11.62
N TYR A 21 -5.20 26.30 -10.40
CA TYR A 21 -6.26 25.64 -9.66
C TYR A 21 -7.19 26.70 -9.09
N LEU A 22 -8.24 27.03 -9.85
CA LEU A 22 -9.44 27.63 -9.28
C LEU A 22 -10.13 26.55 -8.44
N CYS A 23 -10.03 26.68 -7.12
CA CYS A 23 -10.85 25.97 -6.15
C CYS A 23 -12.31 26.43 -6.28
N PRO A 24 -13.26 25.49 -6.33
CA PRO A 24 -14.42 25.60 -5.47
C PRO A 24 -14.40 24.43 -4.50
N ASN A 25 -14.38 24.76 -3.21
CA ASN A 25 -14.56 23.82 -2.11
C ASN A 25 -15.79 22.91 -2.35
N LEU A 26 -15.56 21.69 -2.83
CA LEU A 26 -16.39 20.55 -2.49
C LEU A 26 -15.56 19.77 -1.47
N TYR A 27 -15.97 19.79 -0.21
CA TYR A 27 -15.33 18.99 0.84
C TYR A 27 -15.45 17.51 0.47
N ALA A 28 -14.43 16.96 -0.16
CA ALA A 28 -14.41 15.56 -0.49
C ALA A 28 -13.71 14.82 0.66
N MET A 29 -14.54 14.44 1.62
CA MET A 29 -14.26 13.49 2.67
C MET A 29 -14.68 12.11 2.15
N LEU A 30 -13.92 11.05 2.42
CA LEU A 30 -14.42 9.69 2.25
C LEU A 30 -15.73 9.53 3.05
N VAL A 31 -16.86 9.46 2.36
CA VAL A 31 -18.17 9.26 2.97
C VAL A 31 -18.73 7.88 2.65
N PRO A 32 -19.58 7.30 3.52
CA PRO A 32 -20.03 5.91 3.37
C PRO A 32 -20.87 5.66 2.11
N THR A 33 -21.42 6.72 1.51
CA THR A 33 -22.27 6.68 0.32
C THR A 33 -21.51 6.72 -1.00
N MET A 34 -20.19 6.94 -0.97
CA MET A 34 -19.39 6.95 -2.19
C MET A 34 -19.35 5.57 -2.86
N THR A 35 -19.46 5.59 -4.17
CA THR A 35 -19.16 4.44 -5.04
C THR A 35 -17.66 4.13 -5.05
N THR A 36 -17.28 2.93 -5.51
CA THR A 36 -15.87 2.55 -5.58
C THR A 36 -15.09 3.45 -6.56
N GLU A 37 -15.73 3.85 -7.65
CA GLU A 37 -15.19 4.80 -8.64
C GLU A 37 -14.91 6.17 -8.01
N GLU A 38 -15.84 6.68 -7.21
CA GLU A 38 -15.68 7.96 -6.49
C GLU A 38 -14.55 7.88 -5.46
N VAL A 39 -14.48 6.79 -4.68
CA VAL A 39 -13.37 6.57 -3.74
C VAL A 39 -12.03 6.54 -4.47
N CYS A 40 -11.93 5.80 -5.57
CA CYS A 40 -10.70 5.72 -6.35
C CYS A 40 -10.28 7.09 -6.90
N LYS A 41 -11.23 7.85 -7.46
CA LYS A 41 -10.97 9.19 -8.00
C LYS A 41 -10.53 10.16 -6.89
N GLU A 42 -11.23 10.15 -5.77
CA GLU A 42 -10.94 10.99 -4.61
C GLU A 42 -9.52 10.76 -4.10
N ILE A 43 -9.18 9.50 -3.85
CA ILE A 43 -7.86 9.13 -3.32
C ILE A 43 -6.75 9.42 -4.32
N LYS A 44 -6.93 9.09 -5.61
CA LYS A 44 -5.91 9.33 -6.64
C LYS A 44 -5.66 10.83 -6.86
N ASN A 45 -6.69 11.68 -6.72
CA ASN A 45 -6.53 13.13 -6.80
C ASN A 45 -5.79 13.72 -5.60
N ASP A 46 -6.03 13.18 -4.41
CA ASP A 46 -5.46 13.69 -3.16
C ASP A 46 -4.03 13.14 -2.89
N TYR A 47 -3.70 11.98 -3.47
CA TYR A 47 -2.44 11.28 -3.24
C TYR A 47 -1.16 12.09 -3.54
N PRO A 48 -1.07 12.92 -4.60
CA PRO A 48 0.15 13.71 -4.86
C PRO A 48 0.48 14.69 -3.72
N ALA A 49 -0.53 15.41 -3.20
CA ALA A 49 -0.33 16.34 -2.10
C ALA A 49 0.04 15.61 -0.80
N PHE A 50 -0.63 14.48 -0.55
CA PHE A 50 -0.27 13.57 0.53
C PHE A 50 1.18 13.06 0.42
N TYR A 51 1.61 12.67 -0.78
CA TYR A 51 2.93 12.08 -1.01
C TYR A 51 4.06 13.06 -0.70
N GLU A 52 3.95 14.32 -1.16
CA GLU A 52 4.89 15.39 -0.79
C GLU A 52 4.98 15.56 0.73
N LYS A 53 3.81 15.61 1.41
CA LYS A 53 3.77 15.74 2.86
C LYS A 53 4.41 14.56 3.59
N MET A 54 4.25 13.36 3.04
CA MET A 54 4.88 12.15 3.56
C MET A 54 6.40 12.18 3.39
N LEU A 55 6.92 12.66 2.25
CA LEU A 55 8.36 12.81 2.03
C LEU A 55 8.99 13.80 3.02
N ASP A 56 8.35 14.94 3.26
CA ASP A 56 8.79 15.92 4.26
C ASP A 56 8.87 15.30 5.67
N ASN A 57 7.83 14.55 6.04
CA ASN A 57 7.75 13.91 7.35
C ASN A 57 8.81 12.81 7.50
N LYS A 58 9.04 12.02 6.43
CA LYS A 58 10.11 11.03 6.37
C LYS A 58 11.48 11.68 6.55
N ALA A 59 11.76 12.79 5.88
CA ALA A 59 13.02 13.51 6.00
C ALA A 59 13.24 14.04 7.42
N SER A 60 12.21 14.64 8.01
CA SER A 60 12.25 15.19 9.38
C SER A 60 12.46 14.12 10.45
N ASN A 61 11.95 12.91 10.22
CA ASN A 61 12.05 11.79 11.16
C ASN A 61 13.15 10.78 10.83
N TYR A 62 13.94 11.01 9.79
CA TYR A 62 14.98 10.09 9.33
C TYR A 62 15.95 9.68 10.45
N ARG A 63 16.38 10.64 11.28
CA ARG A 63 17.30 10.39 12.40
C ARG A 63 16.75 9.40 13.43
N LYS A 64 15.43 9.39 13.65
CA LYS A 64 14.76 8.46 14.59
C LYS A 64 15.00 7.01 14.19
N PHE A 65 14.95 6.71 12.90
CA PHE A 65 15.15 5.36 12.39
C PHE A 65 16.64 4.99 12.33
N ILE A 66 17.51 5.88 11.83
CA ILE A 66 18.93 5.58 11.67
C ILE A 66 19.64 5.31 12.99
N LYS A 67 19.31 6.09 14.03
CA LYS A 67 19.94 5.98 15.35
C LYS A 67 19.33 4.90 16.24
N ALA A 68 18.26 4.25 15.80
CA ALA A 68 17.59 3.25 16.61
C ALA A 68 18.48 2.02 16.84
N VAL A 69 18.52 1.58 18.10
CA VAL A 69 19.21 0.37 18.52
C VAL A 69 18.22 -0.77 18.79
N LEU A 70 17.04 -0.42 19.31
CA LEU A 70 15.93 -1.35 19.58
C LEU A 70 14.95 -1.34 18.42
N PHE A 71 14.47 -2.53 18.04
CA PHE A 71 13.51 -2.75 16.97
C PHE A 71 12.35 -3.60 17.49
N PRO A 72 11.12 -3.42 16.99
CA PRO A 72 10.74 -2.52 15.88
C PRO A 72 10.68 -1.04 16.28
N VAL A 73 10.92 -0.15 15.31
CA VAL A 73 10.80 1.32 15.47
C VAL A 73 9.60 1.80 14.71
N ILE A 74 8.73 2.57 15.36
CA ILE A 74 7.51 3.10 14.75
C ILE A 74 7.44 4.62 14.94
N HIS A 75 7.01 5.31 13.89
CA HIS A 75 6.55 6.69 13.94
C HIS A 75 5.22 6.81 13.21
N GLN A 76 4.27 7.50 13.81
CA GLN A 76 2.96 7.75 13.24
C GLN A 76 2.74 9.26 13.14
N PHE A 77 2.07 9.67 12.07
CA PHE A 77 1.56 11.01 11.94
C PHE A 77 0.24 10.98 11.16
N SER A 78 -0.55 12.02 11.36
CA SER A 78 -1.77 12.25 10.61
C SER A 78 -1.71 13.62 9.94
N TRP A 79 -2.32 13.73 8.77
CA TRP A 79 -2.42 14.96 8.01
C TRP A 79 -3.78 15.05 7.36
N LYS A 80 -4.42 16.22 7.47
CA LYS A 80 -5.69 16.49 6.81
C LYS A 80 -5.43 17.18 5.49
N SER A 81 -5.92 16.61 4.41
CA SER A 81 -5.81 17.24 3.08
C SER A 81 -6.75 18.41 2.91
N SER A 82 -6.57 19.17 1.83
CA SER A 82 -7.49 20.25 1.45
C SER A 82 -8.88 19.74 1.09
N SER A 83 -9.02 18.51 0.58
CA SER A 83 -10.34 17.90 0.36
C SER A 83 -11.01 17.48 1.68
N GLY A 84 -10.24 17.39 2.76
CA GLY A 84 -10.73 17.10 4.11
C GLY A 84 -10.50 15.66 4.55
N ASN A 85 -9.88 14.84 3.69
CA ASN A 85 -9.47 13.48 4.02
C ASN A 85 -8.40 13.46 5.11
N MET A 86 -8.61 12.60 6.11
CA MET A 86 -7.63 12.38 7.18
C MET A 86 -6.68 11.25 6.82
N TRP A 87 -5.53 11.59 6.28
CA TRP A 87 -4.45 10.66 6.01
C TRP A 87 -3.74 10.28 7.30
N ASN A 88 -3.53 8.99 7.50
CA ASN A 88 -2.73 8.45 8.59
C ASN A 88 -1.56 7.68 7.99
N VAL A 89 -0.39 7.79 8.60
CA VAL A 89 0.81 7.10 8.12
C VAL A 89 1.47 6.37 9.26
N ILE A 90 1.80 5.11 9.03
CA ILE A 90 2.72 4.35 9.87
C ILE A 90 4.04 4.24 9.13
N MET A 91 5.06 4.90 9.66
CA MET A 91 6.45 4.63 9.29
C MET A 91 7.03 3.61 10.25
N LEU A 92 7.53 2.50 9.73
CA LEU A 92 8.02 1.40 10.56
C LEU A 92 9.30 0.78 10.01
N ALA A 93 10.22 0.46 10.91
CA ALA A 93 11.36 -0.39 10.64
C ALA A 93 11.23 -1.62 11.55
N ARG A 94 10.95 -2.80 10.97
CA ARG A 94 10.82 -4.05 11.73
C ARG A 94 12.16 -4.58 12.20
N TYR A 95 13.17 -4.39 11.35
CA TYR A 95 14.50 -4.95 11.50
C TYR A 95 15.56 -3.87 11.27
N ARG A 96 16.78 -4.15 11.71
CA ARG A 96 17.91 -3.21 11.64
C ARG A 96 18.25 -2.78 10.21
N ASN A 97 18.11 -3.67 9.24
CA ASN A 97 18.35 -3.41 7.81
C ASN A 97 17.32 -2.44 7.20
N GLU A 98 16.13 -2.31 7.78
CA GLU A 98 15.08 -1.37 7.33
C GLU A 98 15.36 0.09 7.73
N ARG A 99 16.34 0.37 8.61
CA ARG A 99 16.54 1.71 9.19
C ARG A 99 16.76 2.83 8.16
N LYS A 100 17.40 2.52 7.03
CA LYS A 100 17.70 3.48 5.96
C LYS A 100 16.50 3.75 5.06
N CYS A 101 15.60 2.77 4.96
CA CYS A 101 14.39 2.87 4.17
C CYS A 101 13.22 2.22 4.92
N PRO A 102 12.68 2.91 5.96
CA PRO A 102 11.55 2.38 6.72
C PRO A 102 10.34 2.18 5.80
N GLY A 103 9.52 1.19 6.13
CA GLY A 103 8.26 0.95 5.44
C GLY A 103 7.29 2.08 5.72
N ILE A 104 6.54 2.47 4.70
CA ILE A 104 5.53 3.53 4.78
C ILE A 104 4.18 2.88 4.49
N VAL A 105 3.25 3.06 5.43
CA VAL A 105 1.88 2.53 5.33
C VAL A 105 0.92 3.71 5.41
N PRO A 106 0.54 4.30 4.28
CA PRO A 106 -0.48 5.34 4.24
C PRO A 106 -1.87 4.73 4.26
N TYR A 107 -2.78 5.24 5.08
CA TYR A 107 -4.15 4.76 5.10
C TYR A 107 -5.15 5.83 5.50
N LEU A 108 -6.38 5.66 5.07
CA LEU A 108 -7.53 6.44 5.51
C LEU A 108 -8.52 5.52 6.20
N LYS A 109 -9.09 6.01 7.30
CA LYS A 109 -10.17 5.31 8.01
C LYS A 109 -11.51 5.75 7.41
N TYR A 110 -12.45 4.82 7.34
CA TYR A 110 -13.85 5.12 7.07
C TYR A 110 -14.73 4.23 7.94
N GLU A 111 -15.98 4.63 8.12
CA GLU A 111 -16.98 3.87 8.87
C GLU A 111 -18.18 3.60 7.97
N ASN A 112 -18.50 2.32 7.73
CA ASN A 112 -19.67 1.91 6.97
C ASN A 112 -20.13 0.52 7.45
N TRP A 113 -21.13 0.47 8.32
CA TRP A 113 -21.52 -0.75 9.05
C TRP A 113 -20.35 -1.39 9.81
N GLY A 114 -19.43 -0.55 10.30
CA GLY A 114 -18.19 -0.90 10.98
C GLY A 114 -16.98 -0.15 10.43
N MET A 115 -15.82 -0.31 11.08
CA MET A 115 -14.59 0.41 10.72
C MET A 115 -13.79 -0.31 9.64
N GLY A 116 -13.46 0.40 8.56
CA GLY A 116 -12.61 -0.08 7.47
C GLY A 116 -11.46 0.87 7.19
N ILE A 117 -10.53 0.44 6.34
CA ILE A 117 -9.46 1.32 5.85
C ILE A 117 -9.26 1.22 4.35
N ILE A 118 -8.93 2.35 3.74
CA ILE A 118 -8.34 2.44 2.40
C ILE A 118 -6.83 2.50 2.57
N TYR A 119 -6.13 1.58 1.92
CA TYR A 119 -4.67 1.47 1.90
C TYR A 119 -4.16 1.63 0.45
N PRO A 120 -3.81 2.86 0.04
CA PRO A 120 -3.23 3.10 -1.28
C PRO A 120 -1.79 2.58 -1.33
N LYS A 121 -1.47 1.84 -2.38
CA LYS A 121 -0.14 1.27 -2.55
C LYS A 121 0.21 1.24 -4.03
N ASN A 122 1.43 1.65 -4.35
CA ASN A 122 1.97 1.41 -5.68
C ASN A 122 2.19 -0.10 -5.85
N ILE A 123 1.41 -0.71 -6.74
CA ILE A 123 1.60 -2.08 -7.22
C ILE A 123 1.86 -1.93 -8.73
N TYR A 124 2.93 -2.53 -9.22
CA TYR A 124 3.48 -2.25 -10.55
C TYR A 124 3.79 -0.74 -10.71
N SER A 125 3.36 -0.13 -11.81
CA SER A 125 3.51 1.29 -12.12
C SER A 125 2.29 2.13 -11.72
N ASN A 126 1.25 1.53 -11.13
CA ASN A 126 -0.01 2.18 -10.82
C ASN A 126 -0.24 2.31 -9.31
N LEU A 127 -0.95 3.38 -8.93
CA LEU A 127 -1.47 3.52 -7.57
C LEU A 127 -2.72 2.67 -7.41
N SER A 128 -2.54 1.46 -6.88
CA SER A 128 -3.63 0.55 -6.55
C SER A 128 -4.25 0.93 -5.22
N ILE A 129 -5.55 0.69 -5.10
CA ILE A 129 -6.31 0.94 -3.88
C ILE A 129 -6.67 -0.39 -3.24
N ILE A 130 -6.15 -0.67 -2.04
CA ILE A 130 -6.53 -1.86 -1.27
C ILE A 130 -7.53 -1.42 -0.19
N ASP A 131 -8.76 -1.89 -0.28
CA ASP A 131 -9.80 -1.61 0.71
C ASP A 131 -9.98 -2.79 1.66
N PHE A 132 -9.57 -2.61 2.91
CA PHE A 132 -9.85 -3.54 3.99
C PHE A 132 -11.21 -3.23 4.61
N LYS A 133 -12.22 -3.99 4.18
CA LYS A 133 -13.60 -3.84 4.62
C LYS A 133 -13.77 -4.11 6.13
N PRO A 134 -14.82 -3.58 6.76
CA PRO A 134 -15.07 -3.81 8.18
C PRO A 134 -15.16 -5.28 8.60
N HIS A 135 -15.71 -6.14 7.73
CA HIS A 135 -15.76 -7.57 7.99
C HIS A 135 -14.37 -8.21 8.07
N PHE A 136 -13.38 -7.73 7.30
CA PHE A 136 -11.99 -8.18 7.45
C PHE A 136 -11.47 -7.87 8.86
N TRP A 137 -11.63 -6.63 9.35
CA TRP A 137 -11.14 -6.22 10.66
C TRP A 137 -11.84 -6.95 11.80
N LYS A 138 -13.15 -7.17 11.68
CA LYS A 138 -13.90 -8.01 12.62
C LYS A 138 -13.30 -9.42 12.70
N ARG A 139 -13.06 -10.07 11.55
CA ARG A 139 -12.45 -11.41 11.51
C ARG A 139 -11.02 -11.43 12.01
N TYR A 140 -10.23 -10.41 11.70
CA TYR A 140 -8.87 -10.27 12.22
C TYR A 140 -8.87 -10.18 13.75
N ARG A 141 -9.77 -9.39 14.33
CA ARG A 141 -9.95 -9.31 15.78
C ARG A 141 -10.33 -10.65 16.39
N GLU A 142 -11.36 -11.30 15.85
CA GLU A 142 -11.89 -12.57 16.35
C GLU A 142 -10.90 -13.74 16.23
N ARG A 143 -10.14 -13.79 15.13
CA ARG A 143 -9.33 -14.97 14.76
C ARG A 143 -7.85 -14.83 15.07
N GLN A 144 -7.33 -13.60 15.11
CA GLN A 144 -5.92 -13.34 15.40
C GLN A 144 -5.72 -12.63 16.73
N LEU A 145 -6.46 -11.56 17.02
CA LEU A 145 -6.13 -10.72 18.19
C LEU A 145 -6.62 -11.31 19.51
N ILE A 146 -7.91 -11.66 19.60
CA ILE A 146 -8.50 -12.23 20.83
C ILE A 146 -7.77 -13.52 21.26
N PRO A 147 -7.53 -14.51 20.37
CA PRO A 147 -6.81 -15.73 20.76
C PRO A 147 -5.38 -15.49 21.24
N ASN A 148 -4.77 -14.36 20.88
CA ASN A 148 -3.43 -13.96 21.30
C ASN A 148 -3.45 -12.92 22.44
N GLY A 149 -4.56 -12.79 23.18
CA GLY A 149 -4.65 -11.94 24.38
C GLY A 149 -4.76 -10.44 24.11
N LEU A 150 -5.16 -10.03 22.91
CA LEU A 150 -5.23 -8.62 22.47
C LEU A 150 -6.67 -8.10 22.33
N GLU A 151 -7.60 -8.58 23.16
CA GLU A 151 -9.04 -8.26 23.03
C GLU A 151 -9.38 -6.77 23.24
N GLY A 152 -8.60 -6.07 24.07
CA GLY A 152 -8.86 -4.69 24.50
C GLY A 152 -8.21 -3.59 23.66
N ILE A 153 -7.49 -3.94 22.59
CA ILE A 153 -6.75 -2.93 21.81
C ILE A 153 -7.69 -2.10 20.91
N SER A 154 -7.42 -0.79 20.84
CA SER A 154 -8.17 0.15 19.99
C SER A 154 -8.03 -0.17 18.50
N PHE A 155 -8.94 0.30 17.65
CA PHE A 155 -8.86 0.05 16.20
C PHE A 155 -7.54 0.54 15.57
N ASP A 156 -7.01 1.67 16.04
CA ASP A 156 -5.72 2.19 15.60
C ASP A 156 -4.55 1.26 16.01
N GLU A 157 -4.64 0.64 17.18
CA GLU A 157 -3.69 -0.39 17.62
C GLU A 157 -3.86 -1.69 16.82
N GLN A 158 -5.08 -2.07 16.44
CA GLN A 158 -5.33 -3.22 15.56
C GLN A 158 -4.66 -3.04 14.20
N ILE A 159 -4.82 -1.86 13.58
CA ILE A 159 -4.17 -1.50 12.31
C ILE A 159 -2.64 -1.55 12.47
N LYS A 160 -2.11 -0.91 13.51
CA LYS A 160 -0.67 -0.91 13.81
C LYS A 160 -0.15 -2.33 13.98
N TYR A 161 -0.83 -3.17 14.76
CA TYR A 161 -0.44 -4.54 15.02
C TYR A 161 -0.50 -5.38 13.74
N PHE A 162 -1.54 -5.22 12.90
CA PHE A 162 -1.63 -5.87 11.60
C PHE A 162 -0.43 -5.52 10.72
N PHE A 163 -0.19 -4.24 10.43
CA PHE A 163 0.91 -3.87 9.54
C PHE A 163 2.29 -4.18 10.11
N LEU A 164 2.47 -4.12 11.44
CA LEU A 164 3.72 -4.50 12.07
C LEU A 164 4.03 -5.99 11.84
N ASN A 165 3.04 -6.86 12.02
CA ASN A 165 3.23 -8.31 12.02
C ASN A 165 3.00 -8.97 10.65
N SER A 166 2.34 -8.31 9.71
CA SER A 166 2.02 -8.92 8.41
C SER A 166 3.20 -9.06 7.46
N GLY A 167 4.32 -8.36 7.69
CA GLY A 167 5.47 -8.35 6.78
C GLY A 167 5.16 -7.67 5.44
N LEU A 168 5.73 -8.20 4.35
CA LEU A 168 5.38 -7.86 2.97
C LEU A 168 4.18 -8.71 2.55
N PHE A 169 3.10 -8.09 2.07
CA PHE A 169 2.00 -8.83 1.46
C PHE A 169 2.46 -9.49 0.16
N THR A 170 2.12 -10.76 0.00
CA THR A 170 2.20 -11.48 -1.26
C THR A 170 0.76 -11.66 -1.77
N PHE A 171 0.51 -11.40 -3.05
CA PHE A 171 -0.81 -11.53 -3.65
C PHE A 171 -0.78 -12.62 -4.72
N ASP A 172 -1.75 -13.52 -4.65
CA ASP A 172 -2.03 -14.56 -5.64
C ASP A 172 -3.38 -14.24 -6.28
N PHE A 173 -3.33 -13.72 -7.51
CA PHE A 173 -4.50 -13.36 -8.29
C PHE A 173 -5.03 -14.60 -9.01
N ARG A 174 -6.32 -14.86 -8.83
CA ARG A 174 -6.98 -16.05 -9.35
C ARG A 174 -8.11 -15.64 -10.26
N GLU A 175 -8.05 -16.05 -11.52
CA GLU A 175 -9.16 -15.87 -12.45
C GLU A 175 -10.41 -16.57 -11.91
N GLY A 176 -11.48 -15.80 -11.70
CA GLY A 176 -12.63 -16.23 -10.91
C GLY A 176 -13.75 -16.80 -11.78
N SER A 177 -14.13 -18.04 -11.48
CA SER A 177 -15.28 -18.81 -11.97
C SER A 177 -16.67 -18.26 -11.57
N ASN A 178 -16.76 -17.04 -11.02
CA ASN A 178 -18.01 -16.44 -10.58
C ASN A 178 -18.19 -15.03 -11.14
N LYS A 179 -19.13 -14.90 -12.10
CA LYS A 179 -19.71 -13.62 -12.56
C LYS A 179 -18.71 -12.55 -13.03
N GLY A 180 -17.58 -12.94 -13.61
CA GLY A 180 -16.65 -12.00 -14.26
C GLY A 180 -15.78 -11.16 -13.31
N HIS A 181 -15.69 -11.51 -12.02
CA HIS A 181 -14.74 -10.87 -11.10
C HIS A 181 -13.57 -11.81 -10.79
N GLU A 182 -12.36 -11.28 -10.87
CA GLU A 182 -11.18 -12.00 -10.39
C GLU A 182 -11.10 -11.98 -8.88
N GLY A 183 -10.78 -13.14 -8.30
CA GLY A 183 -10.49 -13.27 -6.88
C GLY A 183 -9.00 -13.07 -6.62
N PHE A 184 -8.65 -12.83 -5.37
CA PHE A 184 -7.25 -12.94 -4.96
C PHE A 184 -7.14 -13.47 -3.53
N VAL A 185 -5.99 -14.07 -3.25
CA VAL A 185 -5.53 -14.45 -1.91
C VAL A 185 -4.33 -13.59 -1.56
N GLY A 186 -4.38 -12.92 -0.42
CA GLY A 186 -3.24 -12.22 0.16
C GLY A 186 -2.66 -13.03 1.31
N TYR A 187 -1.34 -13.13 1.35
CA TYR A 187 -0.62 -13.86 2.39
C TYR A 187 0.15 -12.90 3.31
N THR A 188 0.06 -13.14 4.62
CA THR A 188 0.80 -12.44 5.67
C THR A 188 1.51 -13.46 6.55
N LYS A 189 2.48 -13.03 7.39
CA LYS A 189 3.11 -13.95 8.36
C LYS A 189 2.14 -14.59 9.37
N THR A 190 0.92 -14.09 9.49
CA THR A 190 -0.05 -14.52 10.51
C THR A 190 -1.25 -15.25 9.93
N GLY A 191 -1.38 -15.33 8.61
CA GLY A 191 -2.51 -15.97 7.95
C GLY A 191 -2.74 -15.43 6.54
N ILE A 192 -3.97 -15.60 6.06
CA ILE A 192 -4.36 -15.21 4.70
C ILE A 192 -5.61 -14.33 4.71
N PHE A 193 -5.80 -13.57 3.64
CA PHE A 193 -7.01 -12.80 3.41
C PHE A 193 -7.51 -12.98 1.99
N PHE A 194 -8.82 -12.93 1.82
CA PHE A 194 -9.47 -13.13 0.53
C PHE A 194 -10.16 -11.86 0.09
N GLY A 195 -10.15 -11.63 -1.21
CA GLY A 195 -10.80 -10.47 -1.81
C GLY A 195 -11.20 -10.67 -3.26
N VAL A 196 -11.73 -9.60 -3.82
CA VAL A 196 -12.07 -9.48 -5.24
C VAL A 196 -11.36 -8.28 -5.85
N VAL A 197 -10.99 -8.40 -7.12
CA VAL A 197 -10.36 -7.33 -7.89
C VAL A 197 -11.40 -6.68 -8.80
N ILE A 198 -11.40 -5.34 -8.81
CA ILE A 198 -12.06 -4.54 -9.84
C ILE A 198 -10.95 -3.97 -10.71
N LYS A 199 -10.65 -4.68 -11.81
CA LYS A 199 -9.47 -4.44 -12.64
C LYS A 199 -9.44 -3.04 -13.22
N GLU A 200 -10.59 -2.57 -13.69
CA GLU A 200 -10.76 -1.28 -14.37
C GLU A 200 -10.35 -0.11 -13.48
N LEU A 201 -10.44 -0.29 -12.16
CA LEU A 201 -10.13 0.73 -11.17
C LEU A 201 -8.78 0.53 -10.47
N ASP A 202 -8.12 -0.61 -10.72
CA ASP A 202 -6.97 -1.09 -9.94
C ASP A 202 -7.28 -1.12 -8.43
N TYR A 203 -8.41 -1.75 -8.10
CA TYR A 203 -8.99 -1.75 -6.76
C TYR A 203 -9.14 -3.17 -6.22
N LEU A 204 -8.53 -3.42 -5.06
CA LEU A 204 -8.52 -4.71 -4.36
C LEU A 204 -9.44 -4.62 -3.14
N CYS A 205 -10.59 -5.27 -3.19
CA CYS A 205 -11.56 -5.32 -2.11
C CYS A 205 -11.29 -6.53 -1.21
N VAL A 206 -10.67 -6.31 -0.05
CA VAL A 206 -10.39 -7.36 0.95
C VAL A 206 -11.63 -7.60 1.80
N LYS A 207 -12.18 -8.82 1.71
CA LYS A 207 -13.47 -9.18 2.33
C LYS A 207 -13.33 -9.91 3.66
N THR A 208 -12.31 -10.74 3.84
CA THR A 208 -12.19 -11.57 5.03
C THR A 208 -10.74 -11.97 5.34
N TYR A 209 -10.52 -12.46 6.55
CA TYR A 209 -9.23 -12.88 7.08
C TYR A 209 -9.36 -14.26 7.73
N VAL A 210 -8.37 -15.11 7.54
CA VAL A 210 -8.24 -16.43 8.18
C VAL A 210 -6.83 -16.51 8.79
N SER A 211 -6.75 -16.80 10.08
CA SER A 211 -5.47 -16.95 10.79
C SER A 211 -4.80 -18.26 10.38
N ALA A 212 -3.47 -18.32 10.48
CA ALA A 212 -2.67 -19.48 10.05
C ALA A 212 -3.11 -20.79 10.72
N ASN A 213 -3.51 -20.74 11.99
CA ASN A 213 -4.01 -21.91 12.75
C ASN A 213 -5.38 -22.44 12.30
N MET A 214 -6.06 -21.76 11.39
CA MET A 214 -7.37 -22.15 10.85
C MET A 214 -7.28 -22.63 9.39
N LEU A 215 -6.08 -22.74 8.84
CA LEU A 215 -5.86 -23.12 7.44
C LEU A 215 -5.94 -24.63 7.24
N PHE A 216 -6.46 -25.03 6.08
CA PHE A 216 -6.35 -26.41 5.60
C PHE A 216 -4.93 -26.67 5.05
N ASP A 217 -4.51 -27.94 4.98
CA ASP A 217 -3.14 -28.32 4.58
C ASP A 217 -2.67 -27.66 3.28
N ASN A 218 -3.51 -27.66 2.23
CA ASN A 218 -3.17 -27.02 0.95
C ASN A 218 -3.01 -25.49 1.05
N GLN A 219 -3.69 -24.84 2.00
CA GLN A 219 -3.55 -23.42 2.27
C GLN A 219 -2.30 -23.13 3.11
N ILE A 220 -1.91 -24.06 3.99
CA ILE A 220 -0.65 -24.00 4.73
C ILE A 220 0.53 -24.06 3.76
N GLU A 221 0.53 -25.03 2.83
CA GLU A 221 1.58 -25.13 1.80
C GLU A 221 1.72 -23.83 0.97
N SER A 222 0.58 -23.24 0.60
CA SER A 222 0.56 -21.96 -0.14
C SER A 222 1.10 -20.80 0.71
N LEU A 223 0.78 -20.79 2.01
CA LEU A 223 1.29 -19.78 2.95
C LEU A 223 2.79 -19.93 3.15
N ASP A 224 3.29 -21.15 3.34
CA ASP A 224 4.71 -21.44 3.51
C ASP A 224 5.52 -21.04 2.27
N SER A 225 5.00 -21.36 1.07
CA SER A 225 5.61 -20.91 -0.19
C SER A 225 5.68 -19.38 -0.31
N ALA A 226 4.61 -18.69 0.08
CA ALA A 226 4.59 -17.22 0.10
C ALA A 226 5.57 -16.64 1.16
N ASP A 227 5.78 -17.35 2.25
CA ASP A 227 6.71 -16.99 3.32
C ASP A 227 8.17 -17.20 2.91
N GLU A 228 8.50 -18.32 2.27
CA GLU A 228 9.81 -18.54 1.65
C GLU A 228 10.17 -17.46 0.64
N LEU A 229 9.20 -17.12 -0.22
CA LEU A 229 9.36 -16.05 -1.19
C LEU A 229 9.63 -14.70 -0.51
N ARG A 230 8.92 -14.40 0.57
CA ARG A 230 9.14 -13.17 1.34
C ARG A 230 10.55 -13.12 1.91
N GLU A 231 11.05 -14.20 2.48
CA GLU A 231 12.40 -14.26 3.03
C GLU A 231 13.46 -14.12 1.92
N LYS A 232 13.24 -14.72 0.74
CA LYS A 232 14.10 -14.49 -0.44
C LYS A 232 14.16 -13.01 -0.82
N ILE A 233 13.02 -12.33 -0.93
CA ILE A 233 12.95 -10.89 -1.25
C ILE A 233 13.65 -10.05 -0.17
N LEU A 234 13.38 -10.30 1.11
CA LEU A 234 13.96 -9.55 2.23
C LEU A 234 15.47 -9.77 2.35
N SER A 235 15.98 -10.93 1.94
CA SER A 235 17.41 -11.23 1.92
C SER A 235 18.16 -10.57 0.76
N HIS A 236 17.44 -10.09 -0.27
CA HIS A 236 18.09 -9.52 -1.45
C HIS A 236 18.82 -8.20 -1.12
N PRO A 237 20.12 -8.05 -1.47
CA PRO A 237 20.95 -6.91 -1.07
C PRO A 237 20.42 -5.54 -1.54
N ASP A 238 19.70 -5.53 -2.65
CA ASP A 238 19.12 -4.31 -3.22
C ASP A 238 17.73 -3.98 -2.68
N TYR A 239 17.03 -4.92 -2.01
CA TYR A 239 15.64 -4.70 -1.59
C TYR A 239 15.48 -3.45 -0.72
N PHE A 240 16.35 -3.28 0.29
CA PHE A 240 16.29 -2.11 1.17
C PHE A 240 16.91 -0.85 0.56
N GLN A 241 17.75 -0.99 -0.47
CA GLN A 241 18.36 0.14 -1.17
C GLN A 241 17.42 0.74 -2.22
N LYS A 242 16.59 -0.10 -2.83
CA LYS A 242 15.69 0.23 -3.94
C LYS A 242 14.22 -0.03 -3.58
N ARG A 243 13.87 0.03 -2.27
CA ARG A 243 12.51 -0.16 -1.76
C ARG A 243 11.56 0.86 -2.42
N GLY A 244 10.59 0.35 -3.19
CA GLY A 244 9.71 1.16 -4.06
C GLY A 244 9.83 0.80 -5.54
N LYS A 245 10.89 0.07 -5.93
CA LYS A 245 10.96 -0.62 -7.22
C LYS A 245 10.22 -1.94 -7.16
N LEU A 246 9.70 -2.37 -8.31
CA LEU A 246 8.98 -3.62 -8.38
C LEU A 246 9.95 -4.80 -8.39
N PHE A 247 9.60 -5.85 -7.66
CA PHE A 247 10.24 -7.16 -7.78
C PHE A 247 9.27 -8.06 -8.55
N HIS A 248 9.61 -8.37 -9.79
CA HIS A 248 8.92 -9.37 -10.59
C HIS A 248 9.45 -10.75 -10.21
N ILE A 249 8.55 -11.72 -10.10
CA ILE A 249 8.93 -13.12 -9.87
C ILE A 249 8.57 -13.86 -11.15
N MET A 250 9.55 -14.55 -11.70
CA MET A 250 9.43 -15.32 -12.93
C MET A 250 8.95 -16.74 -12.60
N ASN A 251 8.45 -17.45 -13.60
CA ASN A 251 7.94 -18.82 -13.43
C ASN A 251 9.00 -19.82 -12.93
N ASP A 252 10.30 -19.51 -13.07
CA ASP A 252 11.42 -20.30 -12.57
C ASP A 252 11.83 -19.94 -11.12
N SER A 253 11.00 -19.16 -10.42
CA SER A 253 11.28 -18.61 -9.08
C SER A 253 12.46 -17.63 -9.00
N SER A 254 13.04 -17.24 -10.14
CA SER A 254 13.95 -16.09 -10.17
C SER A 254 13.16 -14.81 -9.93
N PHE A 255 13.79 -13.82 -9.32
CA PHE A 255 13.20 -12.49 -9.17
C PHE A 255 14.07 -11.47 -9.89
N TRP A 256 13.44 -10.54 -10.59
CA TRP A 256 14.09 -9.40 -11.23
C TRP A 256 13.49 -8.12 -10.72
N MET A 257 14.36 -7.14 -10.50
CA MET A 257 13.93 -5.81 -10.08
C MET A 257 13.71 -4.96 -11.32
N ASP A 258 12.52 -4.35 -11.41
CA ASP A 258 12.18 -3.45 -12.50
C ASP A 258 12.95 -2.14 -12.34
N GLU A 259 13.93 -1.92 -13.21
CA GLU A 259 14.77 -0.71 -13.20
C GLU A 259 14.13 0.47 -13.93
N THR A 260 13.00 0.27 -14.63
CA THR A 260 12.35 1.31 -15.45
C THR A 260 11.56 2.33 -14.64
N ILE A 261 11.31 2.06 -13.36
CA ILE A 261 10.67 2.99 -12.42
C ILE A 261 11.73 3.99 -11.94
N ARG A 262 11.73 5.19 -12.53
CA ARG A 262 12.50 6.37 -12.10
C ARG A 262 11.67 7.26 -11.19
#